data_AF-A0A973CYT7-F1
#
_entry.id   AF-A0A973CYT7-F1
#
_cell.length_a   1.000
_cell.length_b   1.000
_cell.length_c   1.000
_cell.angle_alpha   90.00
_cell.angle_beta   90.00
_cell.angle_gamma   90.00
#
_symmetry.space_group_name_H-M   'P 1'
#
loop_
_entity.id
_entity.type
_entity.pdbx_description
1 polymer ?
#
loop_
_entity_poly.entity_id
_entity_poly.type
_entity_poly.pdbx_seq_one_letter_code
_entity_poly.pdbx_strand_id
1 'polypeptide(L)'
;MDTKILVQRASEDFFDFMEKRFQPDLAVRLSADNVEKHRDRISELLDQVRGKNKAYKAKAEACLRELLPELAQPGTSVLWTILDGIDQRIRNASDIMLPALRKALQGFTKRADIIIRQMSYLASQQHNDVLSVCKGLAALSPEDQDAQLMAAGRLMSVPEVALVDPAQVRLAPPRKRRIIEADLDEGTEAFDMDARKDIYVQQVLDQAFFINNNALRGYMEKQLLAGDVISTKDLPIESAKDLLVVANAISLASTSSLSSDFEFVMKYEECGKADQKPDNNSYFSKKDHFTVKLINSGTRNQAGAQ
;
A
#
# COMPACT_ATOMS: atom_id res chain seq x y z
N MET A 1 17.21 -18.74 14.56
CA MET A 1 18.45 -18.40 13.82
C MET A 1 18.14 -18.05 12.37
N ASP A 2 17.13 -18.67 11.76
CA ASP A 2 16.77 -18.48 10.34
C ASP A 2 16.31 -17.06 9.98
N THR A 3 15.59 -16.37 10.87
CA THR A 3 15.15 -14.98 10.63
C THR A 3 16.31 -13.99 10.55
N LYS A 4 17.41 -14.23 11.27
CA LYS A 4 18.62 -13.37 11.25
C LYS A 4 19.38 -13.53 9.94
N ILE A 5 19.53 -14.77 9.47
CA ILE A 5 20.16 -15.09 8.19
C ILE A 5 19.31 -14.53 7.03
N LEU A 6 17.98 -14.58 7.14
CA LEU A 6 17.08 -14.02 6.15
C LEU A 6 17.20 -12.49 6.02
N VAL A 7 17.32 -11.77 7.14
CA VAL A 7 17.49 -10.31 7.16
C VAL A 7 18.85 -9.90 6.60
N GLN A 8 19.91 -10.64 6.94
CA GLN A 8 21.26 -10.36 6.45
C GLN A 8 21.38 -10.63 4.94
N ARG A 9 20.80 -11.73 4.45
CA ARG A 9 20.73 -12.03 3.02
C ARG A 9 19.90 -11.01 2.24
N ALA A 10 18.76 -10.60 2.78
CA ALA A 10 17.94 -9.54 2.19
C ALA A 10 18.65 -8.17 2.16
N SER A 11 19.55 -7.90 3.13
CA SER A 11 20.36 -6.68 3.13
C SER A 11 21.42 -6.68 2.04
N GLU A 12 22.12 -7.81 1.86
CA GLU A 12 23.11 -7.99 0.80
C GLU A 12 22.45 -7.88 -0.58
N ASP A 13 21.30 -8.54 -0.79
CA ASP A 13 20.52 -8.46 -2.02
C ASP A 13 20.07 -7.01 -2.32
N PHE A 14 19.74 -6.23 -1.29
CA PHE A 14 19.38 -4.82 -1.43
C PHE A 14 20.58 -3.96 -1.87
N PHE A 15 21.75 -4.12 -1.23
CA PHE A 15 22.96 -3.38 -1.63
C PHE A 15 23.45 -3.79 -3.01
N ASP A 16 23.38 -5.08 -3.35
CA ASP A 16 23.67 -5.59 -4.69
C ASP A 16 22.75 -4.99 -5.76
N PHE A 17 21.45 -4.87 -5.47
CA PHE A 17 20.52 -4.18 -6.35
C PHE A 17 20.86 -2.70 -6.51
N MET A 18 21.21 -2.03 -5.40
CA MET A 18 21.59 -0.62 -5.41
C MET A 18 22.81 -0.35 -6.28
N GLU A 19 23.84 -1.19 -6.20
CA GLU A 19 25.12 -1.03 -6.89
C GLU A 19 25.07 -1.52 -8.34
N LYS A 20 24.53 -2.72 -8.59
CA LYS A 20 24.57 -3.36 -9.91
C LYS A 20 23.49 -2.86 -10.87
N ARG A 21 22.35 -2.40 -10.35
CA ARG A 21 21.18 -2.05 -11.17
C ARG A 21 20.67 -0.64 -10.96
N PHE A 22 20.50 -0.22 -9.71
CA PHE A 22 19.90 1.09 -9.43
C PHE A 22 20.83 2.24 -9.82
N GLN A 23 22.06 2.29 -9.31
CA GLN A 23 23.02 3.36 -9.65
C GLN A 23 23.30 3.47 -11.15
N PRO A 24 23.55 2.37 -11.90
CA PRO A 24 23.77 2.45 -13.35
C PRO A 24 22.53 2.93 -14.11
N ASP A 25 21.34 2.44 -13.79
CA ASP A 25 20.10 2.81 -14.47
C ASP A 25 19.66 4.25 -14.10
N LEU A 26 19.92 4.68 -12.86
CA LEU A 26 19.76 6.05 -12.42
C LEU A 26 20.73 6.97 -13.13
N ALA A 27 22.01 6.59 -13.18
CA ALA A 27 23.04 7.34 -13.90
C ALA A 27 22.66 7.45 -15.37
N VAL A 28 22.27 6.39 -16.07
CA VAL A 28 21.83 6.50 -17.47
C VAL A 28 20.61 7.41 -17.64
N ARG A 29 19.66 7.42 -16.69
CA ARG A 29 18.47 8.30 -16.74
C ARG A 29 18.72 9.74 -16.31
N LEU A 30 19.79 10.00 -15.54
CA LEU A 30 19.99 11.26 -14.79
C LEU A 30 21.35 11.93 -15.05
N SER A 31 22.34 11.19 -15.55
CA SER A 31 23.57 11.69 -16.18
C SER A 31 23.20 12.28 -17.53
N ALA A 32 22.48 13.41 -17.43
CA ALA A 32 22.15 14.35 -18.46
C ALA A 32 21.10 13.91 -19.52
N ASP A 33 20.37 14.87 -20.07
CA ASP A 33 20.31 15.00 -21.54
C ASP A 33 19.52 14.00 -22.40
N ASN A 34 18.39 13.46 -21.95
CA ASN A 34 17.45 12.87 -22.91
C ASN A 34 16.21 13.75 -23.08
N VAL A 35 15.44 13.98 -22.02
CA VAL A 35 14.16 14.70 -22.15
C VAL A 35 14.34 16.19 -22.45
N GLU A 36 15.20 16.89 -21.69
CA GLU A 36 15.47 18.32 -21.94
C GLU A 36 16.23 18.52 -23.27
N LYS A 37 17.19 17.65 -23.57
CA LYS A 37 17.90 17.67 -24.85
C LYS A 37 17.00 17.41 -26.05
N HIS A 38 16.06 16.47 -25.94
CA HIS A 38 15.09 16.22 -27.00
C HIS A 38 14.08 17.35 -27.11
N ARG A 39 13.65 17.93 -25.99
CA ARG A 39 12.85 19.16 -25.99
C ARG A 39 13.58 20.24 -26.80
N ASP A 40 14.82 20.53 -26.45
CA ASP A 40 15.60 21.59 -27.09
C ASP A 40 15.86 21.27 -28.58
N ARG A 41 16.21 20.02 -28.91
CA ARG A 41 16.40 19.58 -30.30
C ARG A 41 15.12 19.65 -31.12
N ILE A 42 13.96 19.31 -30.55
CA ILE A 42 12.69 19.43 -31.26
C ILE A 42 12.30 20.91 -31.42
N SER A 43 12.51 21.74 -30.40
CA SER A 43 12.32 23.19 -30.49
C SER A 43 13.19 23.81 -31.60
N GLU A 44 14.46 23.43 -31.68
CA GLU A 44 15.36 23.85 -32.77
C GLU A 44 14.84 23.42 -34.14
N LEU A 45 14.35 22.19 -34.29
CA LEU A 45 13.77 21.70 -35.54
C LEU A 45 12.49 22.45 -35.92
N LEU A 46 11.63 22.77 -34.94
CA LEU A 46 10.44 23.58 -35.15
C LEU A 46 10.82 24.98 -35.64
N ASP A 47 11.81 25.61 -35.00
CA ASP A 47 12.31 26.93 -35.39
C ASP A 47 12.95 26.92 -36.78
N GLN A 48 13.71 25.87 -37.12
CA GLN A 48 14.23 25.69 -38.48
C GLN A 48 13.09 25.63 -39.50
N VAL A 49 12.01 24.89 -39.24
CA VAL A 49 10.84 24.82 -40.13
C VAL A 49 10.12 26.17 -40.21
N ARG A 50 10.01 26.90 -39.09
CA ARG A 50 9.46 28.27 -39.04
C ARG A 50 10.33 29.26 -39.83
N GLY A 51 11.64 29.07 -39.90
CA GLY A 51 12.58 29.93 -40.64
C GLY A 51 12.66 29.67 -42.15
N LYS A 52 12.09 28.57 -42.68
CA LYS A 52 12.18 28.25 -44.11
C LYS A 52 11.39 29.21 -45.02
N ASN A 53 11.79 29.26 -46.28
CA ASN A 53 11.19 30.11 -47.32
C ASN A 53 9.68 29.84 -47.52
N LYS A 54 8.93 30.87 -47.90
CA LYS A 54 7.49 30.84 -48.18
C LYS A 54 7.09 29.80 -49.22
N ALA A 55 7.94 29.56 -50.23
CA ALA A 55 7.71 28.52 -51.24
C ALA A 55 7.73 27.09 -50.65
N TYR A 56 8.61 26.83 -49.67
CA TYR A 56 8.64 25.56 -48.96
C TYR A 56 7.40 25.38 -48.10
N LYS A 57 7.01 26.42 -47.34
CA LYS A 57 5.81 26.40 -46.51
C LYS A 57 4.54 26.17 -47.32
N ALA A 58 4.41 26.79 -48.49
CA ALA A 58 3.26 26.61 -49.38
C ALA A 58 3.15 25.16 -49.91
N LYS A 59 4.28 24.55 -50.30
CA LYS A 59 4.31 23.13 -50.72
C LYS A 59 3.96 22.19 -49.57
N ALA A 60 4.52 22.43 -48.38
CA ALA A 60 4.23 21.64 -47.19
C ALA A 60 2.75 21.76 -46.79
N GLU A 61 2.20 22.96 -46.81
CA GLU A 61 0.79 23.23 -46.54
C GLU A 61 -0.14 22.52 -47.53
N ALA A 62 0.17 22.53 -48.82
CA ALA A 62 -0.61 21.81 -49.84
C ALA A 62 -0.61 20.30 -49.58
N CYS A 63 0.56 19.71 -49.30
CA CYS A 63 0.69 18.29 -48.99
C CYS A 63 -0.03 17.93 -47.66
N LEU A 64 0.06 18.78 -46.64
CA LEU A 64 -0.63 18.58 -45.37
C LEU A 64 -2.15 18.65 -45.52
N ARG A 65 -2.68 19.54 -46.37
CA ARG A 65 -4.12 19.59 -46.66
C ARG A 65 -4.62 18.39 -47.45
N GLU A 66 -3.79 17.82 -48.31
CA GLU A 66 -4.10 16.58 -49.04
C GLU A 66 -4.12 15.36 -48.10
N LEU A 67 -3.15 15.28 -47.17
CA LEU A 67 -3.04 14.18 -46.21
C LEU A 67 -4.04 14.27 -45.05
N LEU A 68 -4.39 15.49 -44.61
CA LEU A 68 -5.21 15.75 -43.43
C LEU A 68 -6.36 16.72 -43.77
N PRO A 69 -7.35 16.28 -44.57
CA PRO A 69 -8.47 17.13 -45.00
C PRO A 69 -9.36 17.57 -43.84
N GLU A 70 -9.46 16.77 -42.77
CA GLU A 70 -10.23 17.05 -41.55
C GLU A 70 -9.77 18.33 -40.81
N LEU A 71 -8.47 18.64 -40.89
CA LEU A 71 -7.86 19.80 -40.23
C LEU A 71 -7.83 21.04 -41.15
N ALA A 72 -8.23 20.89 -42.41
CA ALA A 72 -8.16 21.95 -43.41
C ALA A 72 -9.36 22.92 -43.29
N GLN A 73 -9.26 23.88 -42.38
CA GLN A 73 -10.24 24.96 -42.25
C GLN A 73 -9.88 26.17 -43.14
N PRO A 74 -10.88 26.84 -43.75
CA PRO A 74 -10.65 28.05 -44.52
C PRO A 74 -10.10 29.17 -43.61
N GLY A 75 -8.99 29.78 -44.00
CA GLY A 75 -8.36 30.89 -43.25
C GLY A 75 -7.29 30.46 -42.24
N THR A 76 -7.19 29.16 -41.91
CA THR A 76 -6.20 28.63 -40.97
C THR A 76 -5.09 27.87 -41.70
N SER A 77 -3.86 28.03 -41.22
CA SER A 77 -2.74 27.20 -41.68
C SER A 77 -2.68 25.91 -40.88
N VAL A 78 -2.75 24.78 -41.58
CA VAL A 78 -2.59 23.44 -41.02
C VAL A 78 -1.16 23.26 -40.51
N LEU A 79 -0.18 23.79 -41.24
CA LEU A 79 1.23 23.74 -40.85
C LEU A 79 1.46 24.42 -39.49
N TRP A 80 0.98 25.65 -39.32
CA TRP A 80 1.16 26.38 -38.05
C TRP A 80 0.44 25.70 -36.89
N THR A 81 -0.79 25.21 -37.12
CA THR A 81 -1.56 24.46 -36.10
C THR A 81 -0.83 23.22 -35.63
N ILE A 82 -0.20 22.46 -36.54
CA ILE A 82 0.57 21.27 -36.19
C ILE A 82 1.86 21.66 -35.45
N LEU A 83 2.59 22.68 -35.90
CA LEU A 83 3.82 23.12 -35.25
C LEU A 83 3.56 23.62 -33.82
N ASP A 84 2.51 24.42 -33.61
CA ASP A 84 2.11 24.88 -32.28
C ASP A 84 1.59 23.73 -31.41
N GLY A 85 0.84 22.78 -32.01
CA GLY A 85 0.38 21.59 -31.31
C GLY A 85 1.50 20.63 -30.91
N ILE A 86 2.60 20.58 -31.66
CA ILE A 86 3.80 19.83 -31.28
C ILE A 86 4.51 20.54 -30.12
N ASP A 87 4.71 21.86 -30.21
CA ASP A 87 5.37 22.65 -29.16
C ASP A 87 4.62 22.53 -27.82
N GLN A 88 3.30 22.72 -27.85
CA GLN A 88 2.46 22.63 -26.64
C GLN A 88 2.51 21.23 -26.01
N ARG A 89 2.47 20.16 -26.81
CA ARG A 89 2.53 18.79 -26.30
C ARG A 89 3.88 18.47 -25.67
N ILE A 90 4.97 18.98 -26.24
CA ILE A 90 6.31 18.80 -25.70
C ILE A 90 6.45 19.53 -24.37
N ARG A 91 6.02 20.80 -24.29
CA ARG A 91 6.01 21.57 -23.04
C ARG A 91 5.22 20.83 -21.96
N ASN A 92 3.98 20.45 -22.24
CA ASN A 92 3.12 19.73 -21.30
C ASN A 92 3.75 18.40 -20.85
N ALA A 93 4.35 17.63 -21.76
CA ALA A 93 5.01 16.37 -21.43
C ALA A 93 6.23 16.58 -20.53
N SER A 94 7.07 17.58 -20.85
CA SER A 94 8.25 17.93 -20.05
C SER A 94 7.88 18.44 -18.66
N ASP A 95 6.88 19.32 -18.57
CA ASP A 95 6.43 19.93 -17.31
C ASP A 95 5.81 18.90 -16.35
N ILE A 96 5.22 17.82 -16.86
CA ILE A 96 4.61 16.77 -16.03
C ILE A 96 5.61 15.67 -15.70
N MET A 97 6.37 15.18 -16.69
CA MET A 97 7.20 13.99 -16.51
C MET A 97 8.48 14.26 -15.72
N LEU A 98 9.10 15.43 -15.86
CA LEU A 98 10.33 15.75 -15.13
C LEU A 98 10.09 15.85 -13.61
N PRO A 99 9.05 16.56 -13.10
CA PRO A 99 8.73 16.56 -11.68
C PRO A 99 8.30 15.19 -11.16
N ALA A 100 7.51 14.44 -11.94
CA ALA A 100 7.09 13.09 -11.55
C ALA A 100 8.28 12.15 -11.37
N LEU A 101 9.25 12.18 -12.29
CA LEU A 101 10.49 11.41 -12.20
C LEU A 101 11.29 11.80 -10.95
N ARG A 102 11.44 13.11 -10.69
CA ARG A 102 12.16 13.62 -9.51
C ARG A 102 11.49 13.18 -8.21
N LYS A 103 10.16 13.25 -8.13
CA LYS A 103 9.38 12.83 -6.95
C LYS A 103 9.48 11.32 -6.71
N ALA A 104 9.43 10.51 -7.77
CA ALA A 104 9.61 9.07 -7.69
C ALA A 104 11.01 8.69 -7.17
N LEU A 105 12.04 9.42 -7.64
CA LEU A 105 13.42 9.22 -7.23
C LEU A 105 13.65 9.59 -5.76
N GLN A 106 13.14 10.74 -5.32
CA GLN A 106 13.16 11.14 -3.91
C GLN A 106 12.42 10.11 -3.03
N GLY A 107 11.29 9.57 -3.50
CA GLY A 107 10.56 8.50 -2.81
C GLY A 107 11.39 7.22 -2.68
N PHE A 108 12.16 6.86 -3.71
CA PHE A 108 13.07 5.73 -3.65
C PHE A 108 14.22 5.96 -2.66
N THR A 109 14.88 7.13 -2.69
CA THR A 109 15.95 7.48 -1.75
C THR A 109 15.45 7.50 -0.30
N LYS A 110 14.26 8.07 -0.04
CA LYS A 110 13.64 8.06 1.30
C LYS A 110 13.38 6.64 1.79
N ARG A 111 12.87 5.76 0.92
CA ARG A 111 12.66 4.35 1.28
C ARG A 111 13.97 3.62 1.55
N ALA A 112 15.00 3.87 0.75
CA ALA A 112 16.34 3.32 0.99
C ALA A 112 16.91 3.78 2.35
N ASP A 113 16.79 5.06 2.71
CA ASP A 113 17.22 5.57 4.02
C ASP A 113 16.47 4.91 5.18
N ILE A 114 15.15 4.72 5.04
CA ILE A 114 14.33 4.01 6.03
C ILE A 114 14.80 2.56 6.20
N ILE A 115 15.03 1.84 5.10
CA ILE A 115 15.51 0.45 5.13
C ILE A 115 16.89 0.37 5.79
N ILE A 116 17.84 1.25 5.41
CA ILE A 116 19.18 1.32 6.01
C ILE A 116 19.08 1.58 7.53
N ARG A 117 18.21 2.50 7.94
CA ARG A 117 17.98 2.79 9.35
C ARG A 117 17.36 1.61 10.09
N GLN A 118 16.39 0.92 9.49
CA GLN A 118 15.78 -0.28 10.06
C GLN A 118 16.78 -1.42 10.21
N MET A 119 17.64 -1.62 9.21
CA MET A 119 18.74 -2.59 9.29
C MET A 119 19.73 -2.22 10.40
N SER A 120 20.13 -0.95 10.49
CA SER A 120 21.01 -0.46 11.56
C SER A 120 20.37 -0.60 12.95
N TYR A 121 19.06 -0.35 13.06
CA TYR A 121 18.31 -0.54 14.29
C TYR A 121 18.20 -2.00 14.70
N LEU A 122 17.90 -2.91 13.77
CA LEU A 122 17.86 -4.36 14.01
C LEU A 122 19.25 -4.91 14.39
N ALA A 123 20.32 -4.41 13.76
CA ALA A 123 21.68 -4.75 14.13
C ALA A 123 22.04 -4.22 15.54
N SER A 124 21.64 -3.00 15.88
CA SER A 124 21.85 -2.43 17.22
C SER A 124 20.99 -3.10 18.30
N GLN A 125 19.82 -3.63 17.97
CA GLN A 125 18.97 -4.40 18.88
C GLN A 125 19.52 -5.80 19.19
N GLN A 126 20.61 -6.26 18.55
CA GLN A 126 21.24 -7.54 18.86
C GLN A 126 21.62 -7.70 20.35
N HIS A 127 21.70 -6.61 21.11
CA HIS A 127 22.05 -6.60 22.54
C HIS A 127 20.90 -6.15 23.45
N ASN A 128 19.69 -5.93 22.94
CA ASN A 128 18.56 -5.44 23.75
C ASN A 128 17.58 -6.57 24.09
N ASP A 129 18.11 -7.64 24.65
CA ASP A 129 17.35 -8.81 25.08
C ASP A 129 16.80 -8.65 26.50
N VAL A 130 16.58 -7.41 26.94
CA VAL A 130 16.05 -7.08 28.28
C VAL A 130 14.71 -7.78 28.51
N LEU A 131 13.87 -7.86 27.47
CA LEU A 131 12.59 -8.57 27.56
C LEU A 131 12.74 -10.09 27.69
N SER A 132 13.73 -10.72 27.05
CA SER A 132 13.96 -12.16 27.23
C SER A 132 14.54 -12.45 28.62
N VAL A 133 15.44 -11.58 29.10
CA VAL A 133 16.04 -11.66 30.44
C VAL A 133 14.97 -11.47 31.51
N CYS A 134 14.06 -10.49 31.36
CA CYS A 134 12.92 -10.31 32.26
C CYS A 134 11.96 -11.51 32.25
N LYS A 135 11.71 -12.11 31.07
CA LYS A 135 10.89 -13.33 30.97
C LYS A 135 11.56 -14.54 31.60
N GLY A 136 12.88 -14.67 31.44
CA GLY A 136 13.69 -15.69 32.10
C GLY A 136 13.61 -15.56 33.61
N LEU A 137 13.87 -14.36 34.14
CA LEU A 137 13.80 -14.04 35.57
C LEU A 137 12.40 -14.25 36.16
N ALA A 138 11.34 -13.92 35.43
CA ALA A 138 9.96 -14.10 35.89
C ALA A 138 9.50 -15.57 35.93
N ALA A 139 10.19 -16.47 35.24
CA ALA A 139 9.89 -17.91 35.22
C ALA A 139 10.64 -18.71 36.31
N LEU A 140 11.59 -18.08 37.00
CA LEU A 140 12.37 -18.70 38.09
C LEU A 140 11.59 -18.67 39.42
N SER A 141 12.02 -19.52 40.36
CA SER A 141 11.53 -19.47 41.74
C SER A 141 11.98 -18.16 42.40
N PRO A 142 11.25 -17.63 43.41
CA PRO A 142 11.61 -16.37 44.06
C PRO A 142 13.00 -16.43 44.72
N GLU A 143 13.43 -17.60 45.21
CA GLU A 143 14.75 -17.79 45.81
C GLU A 143 15.87 -17.74 44.76
N ASP A 144 15.67 -18.38 43.61
CA ASP A 144 16.64 -18.37 42.51
C ASP A 144 16.72 -17.01 41.82
N GLN A 145 15.59 -16.30 41.73
CA GLN A 145 15.50 -14.96 41.18
C GLN A 145 16.31 -13.97 42.02
N ASP A 146 16.14 -13.99 43.35
CA ASP A 146 16.91 -13.13 44.26
C ASP A 146 18.40 -13.48 44.23
N ALA A 147 18.76 -14.77 44.16
CA ALA A 147 20.15 -15.18 44.05
C ALA A 147 20.83 -14.66 42.77
N GLN A 148 20.14 -14.72 41.62
CA GLN A 148 20.65 -14.20 40.35
C GLN A 148 20.71 -12.66 40.34
N LEU A 149 19.70 -11.98 40.87
CA LEU A 149 19.70 -10.52 40.97
C LEU A 149 20.80 -10.01 41.91
N MET A 150 21.05 -10.70 43.01
CA MET A 150 22.15 -10.40 43.94
C MET A 150 23.52 -10.65 43.29
N ALA A 151 23.68 -11.72 42.51
CA ALA A 151 24.91 -11.97 41.76
C ALA A 151 25.16 -10.89 40.69
N ALA A 152 24.12 -10.49 39.94
CA ALA A 152 24.20 -9.40 38.98
C ALA A 152 24.53 -8.06 39.66
N GLY A 153 23.89 -7.76 40.79
CA GLY A 153 24.18 -6.58 41.60
C GLY A 153 25.64 -6.51 42.05
N ARG A 154 26.23 -7.63 42.45
CA ARG A 154 27.67 -7.71 42.81
C ARG A 154 28.57 -7.40 41.62
N LEU A 155 28.28 -7.97 40.45
CA LEU A 155 29.03 -7.70 39.21
C LEU A 155 28.91 -6.24 38.76
N MET A 156 27.76 -5.60 38.98
CA MET A 156 27.55 -4.18 38.66
C MET A 156 28.10 -3.23 39.74
N SER A 157 28.39 -3.72 40.94
CA SER A 157 28.81 -2.88 42.07
C SER A 157 30.29 -2.47 42.05
N VAL A 158 31.10 -3.06 41.18
CA VAL A 158 32.52 -2.73 41.10
C VAL A 158 32.74 -1.68 40.00
N PRO A 159 33.04 -0.42 40.34
CA PRO A 159 33.69 0.45 39.38
C PRO A 159 35.10 -0.08 39.14
N GLU A 160 35.34 -0.73 38.01
CA GLU A 160 36.71 -1.00 37.56
C GLU A 160 37.39 0.33 37.27
N VAL A 161 38.25 0.78 38.19
CA VAL A 161 39.12 1.92 37.95
C VAL A 161 40.26 1.44 37.05
N ALA A 162 39.98 1.38 35.75
CA ALA A 162 40.99 1.16 34.72
C ALA A 162 41.59 2.50 34.28
N LEU A 163 42.90 2.53 34.04
CA LEU A 163 43.53 3.63 33.33
C LEU A 163 43.10 3.54 31.86
N VAL A 164 42.52 4.63 31.34
CA VAL A 164 42.08 4.70 29.94
C VAL A 164 43.31 4.64 29.04
N ASP A 165 43.34 3.69 28.10
CA ASP A 165 44.38 3.61 27.07
C ASP A 165 44.34 4.88 26.19
N PRO A 166 45.39 5.72 26.17
CA PRO A 166 45.40 6.96 25.41
C PRO A 166 45.25 6.74 23.89
N ALA A 167 45.52 5.54 23.38
CA ALA A 167 45.28 5.20 21.97
C ALA A 167 43.78 5.01 21.64
N GLN A 168 42.96 4.76 22.66
CA GLN A 168 41.49 4.60 22.54
C GLN A 168 40.73 5.90 22.83
N VAL A 169 41.41 6.91 23.41
CA VAL A 169 40.85 8.25 23.61
C VAL A 169 40.84 9.01 22.29
N ARG A 170 39.82 8.75 21.47
CA ARG A 170 39.50 9.60 20.32
C ARG A 170 38.52 10.67 20.75
N LEU A 171 38.88 11.94 20.53
CA LEU A 171 37.95 13.05 20.67
C LEU A 171 36.72 12.77 19.82
N ALA A 172 35.57 12.59 20.47
CA ALA A 172 34.31 12.45 19.77
C ALA A 172 34.13 13.69 18.88
N PRO A 173 33.80 13.52 17.58
CA PRO A 173 33.61 14.66 16.70
C PRO A 173 32.54 15.58 17.32
N PRO A 174 32.73 16.91 17.24
CA PRO A 174 31.81 17.86 17.82
C PRO A 174 30.40 17.57 17.29
N ARG A 175 29.47 17.37 18.22
CA ARG A 175 28.09 17.01 17.92
C ARG A 175 27.46 18.14 17.12
N LYS A 176 27.44 18.04 15.80
CA LYS A 176 26.72 18.97 14.93
C LYS A 176 25.24 18.82 15.27
N ARG A 177 24.68 19.82 15.96
CA ARG A 177 23.24 19.93 16.19
C ARG A 177 22.61 19.99 14.80
N ARG A 178 21.96 18.90 14.38
CA ARG A 178 21.17 18.91 13.14
C ARG A 178 20.05 19.90 13.36
N ILE A 179 20.15 21.06 12.72
CA ILE A 179 19.01 21.94 12.51
C ILE A 179 18.16 21.19 11.49
N ILE A 180 17.08 20.59 11.97
CA ILE A 180 16.03 20.08 11.11
C ILE A 180 15.28 21.35 10.71
N GLU A 181 15.39 21.76 9.46
CA GLU A 181 14.49 22.77 8.89
C GLU A 181 13.08 22.20 9.00
N ALA A 182 12.33 22.74 9.97
CA ALA A 182 10.92 22.45 10.18
C ALA A 182 10.03 23.44 9.40
N ASP A 183 10.59 24.14 8.41
CA ASP A 183 9.81 24.71 7.33
C ASP A 183 9.34 23.53 6.47
N LEU A 184 8.25 22.93 6.93
CA LEU A 184 7.25 22.45 5.99
C LEU A 184 6.96 23.64 5.08
N ASP A 185 7.24 23.47 3.79
CA ASP A 185 6.74 24.32 2.72
C ASP A 185 5.27 24.63 3.04
N GLU A 186 5.02 25.81 3.60
CA GLU A 186 3.69 26.41 3.70
C GLU A 186 3.31 26.80 2.27
N GLY A 187 3.21 25.79 1.40
CA GLY A 187 2.50 25.88 0.17
C GLY A 187 1.14 26.44 0.54
N THR A 188 0.87 27.63 0.02
CA THR A 188 -0.36 28.39 0.22
C THR A 188 -1.52 27.71 -0.51
N GLU A 189 -1.66 26.40 -0.36
CA GLU A 189 -2.89 25.68 -0.65
C GLU A 189 -3.69 25.75 0.63
N ALA A 190 -4.65 26.68 0.66
CA ALA A 190 -5.63 26.77 1.73
C ALA A 190 -6.16 25.36 2.01
N PHE A 191 -5.74 24.79 3.15
CA PHE A 191 -6.13 23.47 3.59
C PHE A 191 -7.66 23.42 3.59
N ASP A 192 -8.23 22.67 2.66
CA ASP A 192 -9.67 22.58 2.47
C ASP A 192 -10.28 21.86 3.69
N MET A 193 -10.81 22.66 4.60
CA MET A 193 -11.47 22.19 5.82
C MET A 193 -12.70 21.33 5.51
N ASP A 194 -13.32 21.51 4.34
CA ASP A 194 -14.44 20.69 3.92
C ASP A 194 -13.97 19.33 3.42
N ALA A 195 -12.87 19.26 2.66
CA ALA A 195 -12.24 17.98 2.31
C ALA A 195 -11.84 17.15 3.56
N ARG A 196 -11.39 17.82 4.64
CA ARG A 196 -11.06 17.13 5.90
C ARG A 196 -12.29 16.62 6.65
N LYS A 197 -13.39 17.39 6.64
CA LYS A 197 -14.67 16.93 7.20
C LYS A 197 -15.18 15.73 6.43
N ASP A 198 -15.11 15.75 5.10
CA ASP A 198 -15.55 14.65 4.26
C ASP A 198 -14.73 13.38 4.52
N ILE A 199 -13.39 13.50 4.57
CA ILE A 199 -12.51 12.37 4.93
C ILE A 199 -12.83 11.85 6.33
N TYR A 200 -13.08 12.74 7.30
CA TYR A 200 -13.39 12.34 8.67
C TYR A 200 -14.76 11.65 8.78
N VAL A 201 -15.79 12.20 8.12
CA VAL A 201 -17.12 11.59 8.05
C VAL A 201 -17.03 10.22 7.39
N GLN A 202 -16.28 10.10 6.29
CA GLN A 202 -16.05 8.82 5.62
C GLN A 202 -15.34 7.82 6.54
N GLN A 203 -14.30 8.24 7.27
CA GLN A 203 -13.61 7.38 8.23
C GLN A 203 -14.50 6.92 9.40
N VAL A 204 -15.35 7.81 9.93
CA VAL A 204 -16.28 7.48 11.02
C VAL A 204 -17.41 6.58 10.52
N LEU A 205 -17.94 6.80 9.32
CA LEU A 205 -18.92 5.93 8.70
C LEU A 205 -18.31 4.55 8.41
N ASP A 206 -17.10 4.50 7.84
CA ASP A 206 -16.38 3.25 7.61
C ASP A 206 -16.15 2.50 8.92
N GLN A 207 -15.88 3.18 10.04
CA GLN A 207 -15.73 2.58 11.36
C GLN A 207 -17.07 2.12 11.97
N ALA A 208 -18.15 2.86 11.74
CA ALA A 208 -19.49 2.54 12.24
C ALA A 208 -20.16 1.39 11.47
N PHE A 209 -19.88 1.29 10.16
CA PHE A 209 -20.30 0.21 9.28
C PHE A 209 -19.24 -0.88 9.10
N PHE A 210 -18.12 -0.80 9.84
CA PHE A 210 -17.16 -1.91 9.95
C PHE A 210 -17.82 -3.06 10.71
N ILE A 211 -18.65 -3.81 10.02
CA ILE A 211 -19.18 -5.08 10.50
C ILE A 211 -17.94 -5.94 10.77
N ASN A 212 -17.70 -6.23 12.05
CA ASN A 212 -16.59 -7.06 12.45
C ASN A 212 -16.83 -8.46 11.89
N ASN A 213 -16.21 -8.77 10.75
CA ASN A 213 -16.27 -10.09 10.11
C ASN A 213 -15.87 -11.21 11.08
N ASN A 214 -15.12 -10.92 12.14
CA ASN A 214 -14.80 -11.90 13.18
C ASN A 214 -16.00 -12.21 14.09
N ALA A 215 -16.85 -11.22 14.41
CA ALA A 215 -18.07 -11.46 15.18
C ALA A 215 -19.07 -12.28 14.35
N LEU A 216 -19.15 -11.99 13.06
CA LEU A 216 -20.01 -12.68 12.12
C LEU A 216 -19.52 -14.12 11.86
N ARG A 217 -18.20 -14.32 11.70
CA ARG A 217 -17.55 -15.64 11.65
C ARG A 217 -17.77 -16.44 12.94
N GLY A 218 -17.57 -15.84 14.11
CA GLY A 218 -17.76 -16.52 15.38
C GLY A 218 -19.21 -16.92 15.68
N TYR A 219 -20.19 -16.13 15.22
CA TYR A 219 -21.60 -16.50 15.30
C TYR A 219 -21.94 -17.69 14.39
N MET A 220 -21.47 -17.65 13.14
CA MET A 220 -21.67 -18.73 12.18
C MET A 220 -20.91 -20.00 12.55
N GLU A 221 -19.69 -19.90 13.05
CA GLU A 221 -18.89 -21.04 13.53
C GLU A 221 -19.64 -21.80 14.63
N LYS A 222 -20.21 -21.08 15.61
CA LYS A 222 -21.03 -21.69 16.66
C LYS A 222 -22.24 -22.43 16.11
N GLN A 223 -22.88 -21.89 15.06
CA GLN A 223 -24.07 -22.48 14.47
C GLN A 223 -23.76 -23.61 13.46
N LEU A 224 -22.63 -23.55 12.75
CA LEU A 224 -22.14 -24.60 11.83
C LEU A 224 -21.61 -25.80 12.62
N LEU A 225 -21.00 -25.57 13.79
CA LEU A 225 -20.63 -26.64 14.70
C LEU A 225 -21.85 -27.39 15.27
N ALA A 226 -23.03 -26.77 15.29
CA ALA A 226 -24.28 -27.39 15.71
C ALA A 226 -25.01 -28.12 14.57
N GLY A 227 -24.67 -27.87 13.30
CA GLY A 227 -25.23 -28.57 12.13
C GLY A 227 -24.60 -28.17 10.79
N ASP A 228 -24.54 -29.13 9.84
CA ASP A 228 -23.85 -28.98 8.54
C ASP A 228 -24.52 -28.00 7.54
N VAL A 229 -25.78 -27.61 7.79
CA VAL A 229 -26.54 -26.72 6.90
C VAL A 229 -27.25 -25.67 7.75
N ILE A 230 -26.92 -24.40 7.52
CA ILE A 230 -27.62 -23.29 8.17
C ILE A 230 -28.61 -22.69 7.19
N SER A 231 -29.90 -22.71 7.54
CA SER A 231 -30.89 -21.87 6.91
C SER A 231 -31.00 -20.54 7.64
N THR A 232 -31.02 -19.43 6.91
CA THR A 232 -31.31 -18.12 7.49
C THR A 232 -32.71 -18.04 8.09
N LYS A 233 -33.64 -18.96 7.77
CA LYS A 233 -34.97 -19.09 8.42
C LYS A 233 -34.86 -19.43 9.91
N ASP A 234 -33.93 -20.32 10.26
CA ASP A 234 -33.88 -20.96 11.58
C ASP A 234 -32.93 -20.24 12.54
N LEU A 235 -32.40 -19.06 12.16
CA LEU A 235 -31.49 -18.28 13.00
C LEU A 235 -32.27 -17.45 14.03
N PRO A 236 -32.12 -17.72 15.34
CA PRO A 236 -32.72 -16.90 16.38
C PRO A 236 -32.05 -15.51 16.41
N ILE A 237 -32.84 -14.47 16.70
CA ILE A 237 -32.36 -13.08 16.85
C ILE A 237 -32.59 -12.67 18.30
N GLU A 238 -31.53 -12.71 19.10
CA GLU A 238 -31.60 -12.34 20.53
C GLU A 238 -30.94 -10.99 20.81
N SER A 239 -29.94 -10.60 20.01
CA SER A 239 -29.23 -9.31 20.13
C SER A 239 -29.31 -8.47 18.85
N ALA A 240 -29.14 -7.15 18.99
CA ALA A 240 -29.00 -6.22 17.86
C ALA A 240 -27.83 -6.61 16.93
N LYS A 241 -26.79 -7.25 17.49
CA LYS A 241 -25.66 -7.79 16.71
C LYS A 241 -26.11 -8.96 15.84
N ASP A 242 -26.98 -9.83 16.34
CA ASP A 242 -27.47 -11.00 15.61
C ASP A 242 -28.38 -10.58 14.46
N LEU A 243 -29.18 -9.53 14.66
CA LEU A 243 -30.00 -8.92 13.60
C LEU A 243 -29.12 -8.45 12.44
N LEU A 244 -28.04 -7.72 12.73
CA LEU A 244 -27.10 -7.24 11.71
C LEU A 244 -26.36 -8.38 11.00
N VAL A 245 -26.05 -9.46 11.72
CA VAL A 245 -25.44 -10.67 11.15
C VAL A 245 -26.39 -11.36 10.18
N VAL A 246 -27.66 -11.53 10.56
CA VAL A 246 -28.70 -12.11 9.71
C VAL A 246 -28.95 -11.25 8.47
N ALA A 247 -28.96 -9.92 8.61
CA ALA A 247 -29.14 -8.99 7.50
C ALA A 247 -27.99 -9.01 6.49
N ASN A 248 -26.75 -9.25 6.96
CA ASN A 248 -25.55 -9.26 6.12
C ASN A 248 -25.00 -10.67 5.86
N ALA A 249 -25.79 -11.72 6.08
CA ALA A 249 -25.39 -13.10 5.85
C ALA A 249 -24.92 -13.34 4.40
N ILE A 250 -25.43 -12.55 3.44
CA ILE A 250 -25.04 -12.62 2.03
C ILE A 250 -23.56 -12.26 1.80
N SER A 251 -23.03 -11.30 2.57
CA SER A 251 -21.67 -10.81 2.41
C SER A 251 -20.61 -11.87 2.71
N LEU A 252 -20.92 -12.88 3.52
CA LEU A 252 -20.00 -13.99 3.81
C LEU A 252 -19.60 -14.77 2.57
N ALA A 253 -20.57 -15.08 1.71
CA ALA A 253 -20.33 -15.86 0.49
C ALA A 253 -19.38 -15.14 -0.48
N SER A 254 -19.27 -13.81 -0.38
CA SER A 254 -18.36 -13.00 -1.21
C SER A 254 -16.90 -13.02 -0.71
N THR A 255 -16.68 -13.41 0.55
CA THR A 255 -15.36 -13.32 1.22
C THR A 255 -14.61 -14.66 1.29
N SER A 256 -15.13 -15.74 0.69
CA SER A 256 -14.57 -17.10 0.75
C SER A 256 -13.31 -17.33 -0.10
N SER A 257 -12.68 -16.29 -0.66
CA SER A 257 -11.54 -16.41 -1.57
C SER A 257 -10.19 -16.74 -0.91
N LEU A 258 -10.12 -16.99 0.41
CA LEU A 258 -8.86 -17.12 1.15
C LEU A 258 -8.50 -18.53 1.67
N SER A 259 -9.35 -19.55 1.56
CA SER A 259 -9.04 -20.91 2.02
C SER A 259 -9.19 -21.92 0.87
N SER A 260 -8.17 -22.74 0.63
CA SER A 260 -8.06 -23.59 -0.58
C SER A 260 -8.99 -24.82 -0.59
N ASP A 261 -9.39 -25.32 0.59
CA ASP A 261 -9.95 -26.67 0.70
C ASP A 261 -11.46 -26.68 0.99
N PHE A 262 -12.03 -25.57 1.49
CA PHE A 262 -13.45 -25.47 1.84
C PHE A 262 -14.07 -24.18 1.29
N GLU A 263 -15.23 -24.32 0.65
CA GLU A 263 -15.98 -23.22 0.06
C GLU A 263 -17.36 -23.12 0.72
N PHE A 264 -17.77 -21.89 1.04
CA PHE A 264 -19.15 -21.60 1.45
C PHE A 264 -20.02 -21.47 0.20
N VAL A 265 -20.93 -22.42 -0.01
CA VAL A 265 -21.91 -22.37 -1.09
C VAL A 265 -23.25 -21.91 -0.54
N MET A 266 -23.73 -20.77 -1.04
CA MET A 266 -25.07 -20.28 -0.75
C MET A 266 -26.05 -20.63 -1.86
N LYS A 267 -27.21 -21.17 -1.48
CA LYS A 267 -28.34 -21.37 -2.38
C LYS A 267 -29.50 -20.49 -1.92
N TYR A 268 -30.03 -19.71 -2.85
CA TYR A 268 -31.29 -19.00 -2.66
C TYR A 268 -32.43 -20.03 -2.71
N GLU A 269 -33.28 -20.04 -1.69
CA GLU A 269 -34.55 -20.77 -1.76
C GLU A 269 -35.60 -19.82 -2.33
N GLU A 270 -36.06 -20.07 -3.56
CA GLU A 270 -37.21 -19.35 -4.11
C GLU A 270 -38.42 -19.61 -3.21
N CYS A 271 -38.88 -18.56 -2.54
CA CYS A 271 -40.11 -18.62 -1.75
C CYS A 271 -41.29 -18.68 -2.74
N GLY A 272 -41.69 -19.90 -3.10
CA GLY A 272 -42.88 -20.14 -3.91
C GLY A 272 -44.11 -19.54 -3.23
N LYS A 273 -45.09 -19.09 -4.02
CA LYS A 273 -46.32 -18.38 -3.58
C LYS A 273 -47.19 -19.11 -2.53
N ALA A 274 -46.76 -20.24 -1.98
CA ALA A 274 -47.41 -21.03 -0.94
C ALA A 274 -46.84 -20.82 0.48
N ASP A 275 -45.68 -20.18 0.64
CA ASP A 275 -45.02 -19.94 1.94
C ASP A 275 -45.11 -18.48 2.41
N GLN A 276 -46.21 -17.79 2.11
CA GLN A 276 -46.57 -16.53 2.80
C GLN A 276 -47.10 -16.80 4.22
N LYS A 277 -46.36 -17.56 5.03
CA LYS A 277 -46.48 -17.36 6.48
C LYS A 277 -45.65 -16.11 6.79
N PRO A 278 -46.19 -15.11 7.50
CA PRO A 278 -45.34 -14.05 8.03
C PRO A 278 -44.24 -14.75 8.83
N ASP A 279 -43.00 -14.49 8.45
CA ASP A 279 -41.85 -14.93 9.23
C ASP A 279 -42.11 -14.42 10.65
N ASN A 280 -42.36 -15.32 11.61
CA ASN A 280 -42.76 -14.97 12.97
C ASN A 280 -41.55 -14.45 13.77
N ASN A 281 -40.75 -13.59 13.14
CA ASN A 281 -39.64 -12.91 13.74
C ASN A 281 -40.07 -11.46 13.91
N SER A 282 -40.08 -10.97 15.15
CA SER A 282 -40.60 -9.64 15.51
C SER A 282 -39.91 -8.46 14.81
N TYR A 283 -38.84 -8.73 14.06
CA TYR A 283 -37.93 -7.73 13.52
C TYR A 283 -37.92 -7.61 11.98
N PHE A 284 -38.46 -8.58 11.22
CA PHE A 284 -38.47 -8.55 9.75
C PHE A 284 -39.87 -8.73 9.18
N SER A 285 -40.30 -7.83 8.28
CA SER A 285 -41.59 -7.92 7.59
C SER A 285 -41.55 -8.82 6.35
N LYS A 286 -40.39 -8.89 5.68
CA LYS A 286 -40.05 -9.82 4.61
C LYS A 286 -38.57 -10.14 4.70
N LYS A 287 -38.20 -11.40 4.52
CA LYS A 287 -36.82 -11.88 4.59
C LYS A 287 -36.56 -12.84 3.45
N ASP A 288 -35.44 -12.63 2.78
CA ASP A 288 -34.95 -13.58 1.78
C ASP A 288 -34.28 -14.76 2.49
N HIS A 289 -34.56 -15.96 1.99
CA HIS A 289 -34.12 -17.19 2.62
C HIS A 289 -32.96 -17.81 1.84
N PHE A 290 -31.83 -17.87 2.50
CA PHE A 290 -30.60 -18.49 2.03
C PHE A 290 -30.23 -19.69 2.88
N THR A 291 -29.80 -20.76 2.22
CA THR A 291 -29.13 -21.88 2.87
C THR A 291 -27.63 -21.78 2.62
N VAL A 292 -26.85 -21.85 3.70
CA VAL A 292 -25.38 -21.84 3.68
C VAL A 292 -24.92 -23.27 3.94
N LYS A 293 -24.10 -23.81 3.02
CA LYS A 293 -23.44 -25.11 3.18
C LYS A 293 -21.93 -24.94 3.04
N LEU A 294 -21.18 -25.61 3.91
CA LEU A 294 -19.74 -25.76 3.76
C LEU A 294 -19.48 -27.01 2.91
N ILE A 295 -18.86 -26.83 1.74
CA ILE A 295 -18.54 -27.95 0.83
C ILE A 295 -17.02 -27.99 0.67
N ASN A 296 -16.44 -29.20 0.67
CA ASN A 296 -15.04 -29.39 0.32
C ASN A 296 -14.86 -29.17 -1.19
N SER A 297 -13.90 -28.33 -1.60
CA SER A 297 -13.67 -27.97 -3.01
C SER A 297 -13.43 -29.19 -3.93
N GLY A 298 -13.02 -30.34 -3.36
CA GLY A 298 -12.87 -31.61 -4.10
C GLY A 298 -14.16 -32.27 -4.58
N THR A 299 -15.34 -31.99 -3.98
CA THR A 299 -16.61 -32.65 -4.38
C THR A 299 -17.31 -31.97 -5.56
N ARG A 300 -16.98 -30.71 -5.85
CA ARG A 300 -17.58 -29.96 -6.98
C ARG A 300 -17.14 -30.47 -8.35
N ASN A 301 -15.91 -31.01 -8.45
CA ASN A 301 -15.38 -31.58 -9.69
C ASN A 301 -16.02 -32.92 -10.09
N GLN A 302 -16.78 -33.58 -9.21
CA GLN A 302 -17.50 -34.81 -9.55
C GLN A 302 -18.97 -34.57 -9.95
N ALA A 303 -19.58 -33.45 -9.53
CA ALA A 303 -20.96 -33.13 -9.84
C ALA A 303 -21.16 -32.39 -11.18
N GLY A 304 -20.07 -31.99 -11.86
CA GLY A 304 -20.10 -31.36 -13.19
C GLY A 304 -19.84 -32.32 -14.36
N ALA A 305 -19.74 -33.63 -14.09
CA ALA A 305 -19.50 -34.67 -15.10
C ALA A 305 -20.63 -35.74 -15.07
N GLN A 306 -21.88 -35.29 -15.09
CA GLN A 306 -23.06 -36.05 -15.53
C GLN A 306 -24.06 -35.11 -16.17
#